data_AF-I3L1Q0-F1
#
_entry.id   AF-I3L1Q0-F1
#
_cell.length_a   1.000
_cell.length_b   1.000
_cell.length_c   1.000
_cell.angle_alpha   90.00
_cell.angle_beta   90.00
_cell.angle_gamma   90.00
#
_symmetry.space_group_name_H-M   'P 1'
#
loop_
_entity.id
_entity.type
_entity.pdbx_description
1 polymer ?
#
loop_
_entity_poly.entity_id
_entity_poly.type
_entity_poly.pdbx_seq_one_letter_code
_entity_poly.pdbx_strand_id
1 'polypeptide(L)'
;MADTIFGSGNDQWVCPNDRQLALRAKLQTGWSVHTYQTEKQRRKQHLSPAEVEAILQVIQRAERLDVLEQQRIGRLVERLETMRRNVMGNGLSQCLLCGEVLGFLGSSSVFCKDCRKKVCTKCGIE
;
A
#
# COMPACT_ATOMS: atom_id res chain seq x y z
N MET A 1 32.19 10.16 12.50
CA MET A 1 31.03 10.96 12.02
C MET A 1 29.73 10.23 12.37
N ALA A 2 29.37 10.10 13.65
CA ALA A 2 28.14 9.44 14.07
C ALA A 2 27.51 10.05 15.34
N ASP A 3 27.71 11.34 15.60
CA ASP A 3 27.34 11.97 16.89
C ASP A 3 26.33 13.12 16.77
N THR A 4 25.40 13.08 15.82
CA THR A 4 24.37 14.13 15.66
C THR A 4 22.92 13.64 15.65
N ILE A 5 22.61 12.43 16.17
CA ILE A 5 21.24 11.87 16.17
C ILE A 5 20.57 11.94 17.56
N PHE A 6 20.89 12.92 18.38
CA PHE A 6 20.13 13.18 19.60
C PHE A 6 19.76 14.66 19.65
N GLY A 7 18.73 15.00 18.86
CA GLY A 7 18.09 16.30 18.87
C GLY A 7 17.42 16.56 20.22
N SER A 8 17.80 17.66 20.86
CA SER A 8 16.99 18.28 21.90
C SER A 8 15.94 19.17 21.24
N GLY A 9 14.66 18.98 21.61
CA GLY A 9 13.59 19.95 21.39
C GLY A 9 12.69 19.70 20.18
N ASN A 10 11.40 19.42 20.44
CA ASN A 10 10.28 19.44 19.48
C ASN A 10 10.31 18.46 18.29
N ASP A 11 10.66 17.20 18.51
CA ASP A 11 10.63 16.20 17.44
C ASP A 11 9.22 15.67 17.14
N GLN A 12 8.68 16.04 15.98
CA GLN A 12 7.58 15.33 15.33
C GLN A 12 7.98 13.86 15.18
N TRP A 13 7.18 12.94 15.74
CA TRP A 13 7.49 11.52 15.66
C TRP A 13 7.48 11.06 14.19
N VAL A 14 8.65 10.68 13.69
CA VAL A 14 8.82 10.10 12.35
C VAL A 14 9.10 8.62 12.51
N CYS A 15 8.35 7.78 11.78
CA CYS A 15 8.57 6.33 11.79
C CYS A 15 9.99 6.02 11.28
N PRO A 16 10.83 5.31 12.04
CA PRO A 16 12.18 4.93 11.60
C PRO A 16 12.12 4.01 10.37
N ASN A 17 13.18 3.99 9.57
CA ASN A 17 13.23 3.08 8.41
C ASN A 17 13.33 1.60 8.84
N ASP A 18 12.84 0.69 7.99
CA ASP A 18 12.80 -0.76 8.25
C ASP A 18 14.15 -1.38 8.62
N ARG A 19 15.25 -0.90 8.05
CA ARG A 19 16.60 -1.41 8.39
C ARG A 19 16.99 -1.04 9.81
N GLN A 20 16.70 0.18 10.24
CA GLN A 20 16.93 0.63 11.60
C GLN A 20 16.02 -0.09 12.59
N LEU A 21 14.76 -0.31 12.20
CA LEU A 21 13.80 -1.10 12.97
C LEU A 21 14.31 -2.54 13.18
N ALA A 22 14.67 -3.24 12.09
CA ALA A 22 15.19 -4.60 12.16
C ALA A 22 16.49 -4.71 12.97
N LEU A 23 17.40 -3.74 12.85
CA LEU A 23 18.63 -3.69 13.62
C LEU A 23 18.35 -3.55 15.13
N ARG A 24 17.44 -2.65 15.50
CA ARG A 24 17.07 -2.45 16.92
C ARG A 24 16.44 -3.68 17.54
N ALA A 25 15.59 -4.39 16.80
CA ALA A 25 15.02 -5.67 17.22
C ALA A 25 16.12 -6.73 17.47
N LYS A 26 17.09 -6.86 16.55
CA LYS A 26 18.25 -7.76 16.73
C LYS A 26 19.10 -7.42 17.94
N LEU A 27 19.29 -6.12 18.19
CA LEU A 27 20.08 -5.63 19.32
C LEU A 27 19.31 -5.59 20.65
N GLN A 28 18.02 -5.98 20.67
CA GLN A 28 17.16 -5.89 21.86
C GLN A 28 17.09 -4.47 22.46
N THR A 29 17.29 -3.45 21.61
CA THR A 29 17.33 -2.03 22.01
C THR A 29 15.96 -1.36 21.86
N GLY A 30 14.87 -2.11 21.68
CA GLY A 30 13.50 -1.61 21.60
C GLY A 30 13.22 -0.64 20.45
N TRP A 31 12.00 -0.11 20.39
CA TRP A 31 11.51 0.67 19.24
C TRP A 31 11.59 2.19 19.43
N SER A 32 11.86 2.66 20.64
CA SER A 32 11.96 4.11 20.95
C SER A 32 13.42 4.51 21.21
N VAL A 33 13.71 5.80 21.04
CA VAL A 33 15.02 6.40 21.35
C VAL A 33 15.32 6.37 22.87
N HIS A 34 14.30 6.14 23.71
CA HIS A 34 14.39 6.16 25.18
C HIS A 34 14.56 4.79 25.84
N THR A 35 15.02 3.78 25.10
CA THR A 35 15.09 2.37 25.53
C THR A 35 16.24 2.04 26.48
N TYR A 36 17.10 3.01 26.80
CA TYR A 36 18.16 2.93 27.85
C TYR A 36 17.62 3.00 29.29
N GLN A 37 16.40 2.50 29.53
CA GLN A 37 15.79 2.46 30.86
C GLN A 37 16.03 1.11 31.53
N THR A 38 16.40 1.16 32.82
CA THR A 38 16.66 -0.02 33.66
C THR A 38 15.45 -0.96 33.71
N GLU A 39 15.66 -2.25 33.98
CA GLU A 39 14.58 -3.26 34.11
C GLU A 39 13.46 -2.81 35.09
N LYS A 40 13.83 -2.08 36.15
CA LYS A 40 12.89 -1.50 37.12
C LYS A 40 11.98 -0.41 36.51
N GLN A 41 12.45 0.35 35.52
CA GLN A 41 11.63 1.30 34.78
C GLN A 41 10.73 0.60 33.76
N ARG A 42 11.18 -0.49 33.13
CA ARG A 42 10.30 -1.32 32.26
C ARG A 42 9.14 -1.94 33.03
N ARG A 43 9.37 -2.41 34.27
CA ARG A 43 8.29 -2.90 35.15
C ARG A 43 7.27 -1.82 35.53
N LYS A 44 7.60 -0.53 35.41
CA LYS A 44 6.64 0.57 35.60
C LYS A 44 5.83 0.90 34.34
N GLN A 45 6.12 0.26 33.21
CA GLN A 45 5.43 0.45 31.93
C GLN A 45 4.43 -0.68 31.62
N HIS A 46 4.05 -1.49 32.61
CA HIS A 46 2.96 -2.43 32.42
C HIS A 46 1.68 -1.66 32.16
N LEU A 47 1.09 -1.92 31.00
CA LEU A 47 -0.21 -1.39 30.63
C LEU A 47 -1.23 -1.87 31.65
N SER A 48 -2.05 -0.95 32.13
CA SER A 48 -3.24 -1.28 32.91
C SER A 48 -4.20 -2.10 32.04
N PRO A 49 -5.08 -2.91 32.65
CA PRO A 49 -6.08 -3.67 31.91
C PRO A 49 -6.93 -2.80 30.97
N ALA A 50 -7.22 -1.55 31.37
CA ALA A 50 -7.98 -0.60 30.55
C ALA A 50 -7.19 -0.13 29.31
N GLU A 51 -5.88 0.11 29.43
CA GLU A 51 -5.03 0.49 28.30
C GLU A 51 -4.85 -0.68 27.32
N VAL A 52 -4.70 -1.90 27.82
CA VAL A 52 -4.66 -3.10 26.99
C VAL A 52 -5.95 -3.23 26.19
N GLU A 53 -7.10 -3.08 26.84
CA GLU A 53 -8.41 -3.15 26.17
C GLU A 53 -8.55 -2.06 25.10
N ALA A 54 -8.13 -0.82 25.37
CA ALA A 54 -8.15 0.25 24.38
C ALA A 54 -7.28 -0.07 23.15
N ILE A 55 -6.10 -0.66 23.35
CA ILE A 55 -5.20 -1.09 22.27
C ILE A 55 -5.86 -2.21 21.45
N LEU A 56 -6.45 -3.22 22.11
CA LEU A 56 -7.15 -4.31 21.43
C LEU A 56 -8.29 -3.81 20.56
N GLN A 57 -9.06 -2.82 21.02
CA GLN A 57 -10.13 -2.20 20.23
C GLN A 57 -9.62 -1.40 19.02
N VAL A 58 -8.42 -0.82 19.10
CA VAL A 58 -7.77 -0.20 17.93
C VAL A 58 -7.37 -1.28 16.92
N ILE A 59 -6.72 -2.36 17.38
CA ILE A 59 -6.31 -3.46 16.52
C ILE A 59 -7.51 -4.09 15.81
N GLN A 60 -8.58 -4.41 16.55
CA GLN A 60 -9.78 -5.01 15.97
C GLN A 60 -10.47 -4.09 14.95
N ARG A 61 -10.39 -2.77 15.10
CA ARG A 61 -10.87 -1.83 14.08
C ARG A 61 -9.97 -1.84 12.85
N ALA A 62 -8.65 -1.86 13.03
CA ALA A 62 -7.70 -1.95 11.92
C ALA A 62 -7.89 -3.25 11.13
N GLU A 63 -7.97 -4.40 11.81
CA GLU A 63 -8.19 -5.70 11.16
C GLU A 63 -9.50 -5.73 10.35
N ARG A 64 -10.58 -5.13 10.88
CA ARG A 64 -11.84 -5.01 10.13
C ARG A 64 -11.68 -4.16 8.87
N LEU A 65 -10.94 -3.06 8.95
CA LEU A 65 -10.66 -2.22 7.79
C LEU A 65 -9.80 -2.97 6.75
N ASP A 66 -8.79 -3.71 7.21
CA ASP A 66 -7.92 -4.50 6.34
C ASP A 66 -8.69 -5.55 5.54
N VAL A 67 -9.63 -6.26 6.17
CA VAL A 67 -10.49 -7.24 5.49
C VAL A 67 -11.34 -6.56 4.40
N LEU A 68 -11.94 -5.41 4.71
CA LEU A 68 -12.76 -4.66 3.73
C LEU A 68 -11.91 -4.16 2.56
N GLU A 69 -10.69 -3.70 2.84
CA GLU A 69 -9.78 -3.22 1.81
C GLU A 69 -9.25 -4.36 0.94
N GLN A 70 -8.92 -5.52 1.53
CA GLN A 70 -8.58 -6.72 0.78
C GLN A 70 -9.71 -7.13 -0.17
N GLN A 71 -10.97 -7.07 0.26
CA GLN A 71 -12.11 -7.35 -0.62
C GLN A 71 -12.24 -6.30 -1.73
N ARG A 72 -12.03 -5.01 -1.43
CA ARG A 72 -12.07 -3.93 -2.42
C ARG A 72 -11.00 -4.11 -3.49
N ILE A 73 -9.76 -4.38 -3.08
CA ILE A 73 -8.64 -4.67 -3.98
C ILE A 73 -8.93 -5.95 -4.77
N GLY A 74 -9.43 -6.99 -4.11
CA GLY A 74 -9.79 -8.26 -4.75
C GLY A 74 -10.75 -8.08 -5.93
N ARG A 75 -11.82 -7.28 -5.76
CA ARG A 75 -12.76 -6.97 -6.86
C ARG A 75 -12.09 -6.23 -8.02
N LEU A 76 -11.13 -5.34 -7.75
CA LEU A 76 -10.39 -4.64 -8.81
C LEU A 76 -9.47 -5.59 -9.58
N VAL A 77 -8.76 -6.46 -8.86
CA VAL A 77 -7.91 -7.50 -9.46
C VAL A 77 -8.74 -8.45 -10.32
N GLU A 78 -9.88 -8.92 -9.82
CA GLU A 78 -10.77 -9.81 -10.57
C GLU A 78 -11.30 -9.15 -11.85
N ARG A 79 -11.69 -7.87 -11.77
CA ARG A 79 -12.12 -7.10 -12.95
C ARG A 79 -11.00 -6.97 -13.98
N LEU A 80 -9.77 -6.71 -13.53
CA LEU A 80 -8.60 -6.63 -14.41
C LEU A 80 -8.33 -7.98 -15.09
N GLU A 81 -8.32 -9.07 -14.33
CA GLU A 81 -8.08 -10.41 -14.87
C GLU A 81 -9.18 -10.86 -15.84
N THR A 82 -10.42 -10.49 -15.56
CA THR A 82 -11.56 -10.73 -16.46
C THR A 82 -11.39 -9.96 -17.77
N MET A 83 -10.97 -8.69 -17.72
CA MET A 83 -10.68 -7.89 -18.91
C MET A 83 -9.54 -8.51 -19.72
N ARG A 84 -8.47 -8.99 -19.07
CA ARG A 84 -7.33 -9.65 -19.75
C ARG A 84 -7.74 -10.95 -20.45
N ARG A 85 -8.58 -11.75 -19.81
CA ARG A 85 -9.10 -13.01 -20.38
C ARG A 85 -10.06 -12.78 -21.55
N ASN A 86 -10.82 -11.69 -21.51
CA ASN A 86 -11.88 -11.39 -22.48
C ASN A 86 -11.45 -10.37 -23.55
N VAL A 87 -10.15 -10.22 -23.81
CA VAL A 87 -9.62 -9.40 -24.91
C VAL A 87 -10.13 -9.94 -26.24
N MET A 88 -10.79 -9.10 -27.04
CA MET A 88 -11.38 -9.51 -28.32
C MET A 88 -10.60 -9.05 -29.56
N GLY A 89 -9.85 -7.94 -29.47
CA GLY A 89 -9.15 -7.38 -30.63
C GLY A 89 -7.64 -7.56 -30.60
N ASN A 90 -6.99 -7.18 -31.70
CA ASN A 90 -5.54 -7.27 -31.87
C ASN A 90 -4.75 -6.06 -31.32
N GLY A 91 -5.42 -4.94 -31.03
CA GLY A 91 -4.78 -3.71 -30.57
C GLY A 91 -3.99 -2.94 -31.65
N LEU A 92 -4.21 -3.22 -32.93
CA LEU A 92 -3.54 -2.58 -34.08
C LEU A 92 -4.55 -1.94 -35.04
N SER A 93 -5.41 -2.76 -35.63
CA SER A 93 -6.53 -2.35 -36.49
C SER A 93 -7.88 -2.47 -35.80
N GLN A 94 -7.92 -3.16 -34.66
CA GLN A 94 -9.09 -3.35 -33.82
C GLN A 94 -8.79 -2.92 -32.38
N CYS A 95 -9.79 -2.41 -31.68
CA CYS A 95 -9.71 -2.11 -30.25
C CYS A 95 -9.35 -3.39 -29.50
N LEU A 96 -8.27 -3.35 -28.71
CA LEU A 96 -7.84 -4.51 -27.92
C LEU A 96 -8.98 -5.11 -27.09
N LEU A 97 -9.79 -4.28 -26.41
CA LEU A 97 -10.81 -4.77 -25.49
C LEU A 97 -12.07 -5.24 -26.21
N CYS A 98 -12.73 -4.37 -26.98
CA CYS A 98 -14.04 -4.67 -27.56
C CYS A 98 -14.00 -5.22 -29.01
N GLY A 99 -12.84 -5.25 -29.67
CA GLY A 99 -12.72 -5.75 -31.04
C GLY A 99 -13.24 -4.83 -32.14
N GLU A 100 -13.83 -3.67 -31.82
CA GLU A 100 -14.27 -2.69 -32.82
C GLU A 100 -13.13 -2.28 -33.77
N VAL A 101 -13.42 -2.16 -35.06
CA VAL A 101 -12.45 -1.68 -36.06
C VAL A 101 -12.11 -0.22 -35.80
N LEU A 102 -10.82 0.11 -35.89
CA LEU A 102 -10.26 1.44 -35.64
C LEU A 102 -9.76 2.07 -36.94
N GLY A 103 -9.88 3.40 -37.06
CA GLY A 103 -9.32 4.16 -38.18
C GLY A 103 -10.37 4.91 -39.00
N PHE A 104 -10.10 5.14 -40.29
CA PHE A 104 -10.84 6.09 -41.13
C PHE A 104 -12.35 5.80 -41.27
N LEU A 105 -12.73 4.51 -41.28
CA LEU A 105 -14.14 4.07 -41.33
C LEU A 105 -14.60 3.48 -39.98
N GLY A 106 -13.78 3.58 -38.94
CA GLY A 106 -13.99 2.95 -37.65
C GLY A 106 -14.01 3.95 -36.50
N SER A 107 -14.02 3.41 -35.28
CA SER A 107 -13.96 4.23 -34.08
C SER A 107 -12.61 4.95 -33.98
N SER A 108 -12.62 6.18 -33.46
CA SER A 108 -11.39 6.87 -33.06
C SER A 108 -10.64 6.04 -32.02
N SER A 109 -9.30 6.11 -32.06
CA SER A 109 -8.44 5.26 -31.23
C SER A 109 -7.41 6.07 -30.47
N VAL A 110 -7.12 5.62 -29.25
CA VAL A 110 -6.03 6.12 -28.40
C VAL A 110 -5.00 5.02 -28.16
N PHE A 111 -3.78 5.41 -27.86
CA PHE A 111 -2.68 4.50 -27.60
C PHE A 111 -2.43 4.36 -26.11
N CYS A 112 -2.47 3.13 -25.59
CA CYS A 112 -2.10 2.89 -24.20
C CYS A 112 -0.59 3.08 -24.02
N LYS A 113 -0.20 3.96 -23.08
CA LYS A 113 1.21 4.27 -22.79
C LYS A 113 1.98 3.05 -22.26
N ASP A 114 1.31 2.17 -21.53
CA ASP A 114 1.95 1.02 -20.87
C ASP A 114 2.12 -0.16 -21.82
N CYS A 115 1.03 -0.62 -22.44
CA CYS A 115 1.05 -1.85 -23.24
C CYS A 115 1.24 -1.62 -24.74
N ARG A 116 1.29 -0.35 -25.18
CA ARG A 116 1.54 0.05 -26.58
C ARG A 116 0.55 -0.52 -27.61
N LYS A 117 -0.70 -0.74 -27.18
CA LYS A 117 -1.80 -1.22 -28.03
C LYS A 117 -2.85 -0.13 -28.17
N LYS A 118 -3.57 -0.15 -29.30
CA LYS A 118 -4.69 0.75 -29.58
C LYS A 118 -5.98 0.25 -28.94
N VAL A 119 -6.73 1.19 -28.38
CA VAL A 119 -8.09 0.99 -27.87
C VAL A 119 -8.99 2.09 -28.40
N CYS A 120 -10.29 1.83 -28.54
CA CYS A 120 -11.25 2.90 -28.86
C CYS A 120 -11.41 3.85 -27.67
N THR A 121 -11.88 5.07 -27.92
CA THR A 121 -12.09 6.09 -26.87
C THR A 121 -13.09 5.68 -25.79
N LYS A 122 -14.00 4.73 -26.08
CA LYS A 122 -14.93 4.16 -25.07
C LYS A 122 -14.27 3.19 -24.10
N CYS A 123 -13.23 2.48 -24.58
CA CYS A 123 -12.51 1.47 -23.81
C CYS A 123 -11.24 2.03 -23.16
N GLY A 124 -10.72 3.15 -23.67
CA GLY A 124 -9.64 3.91 -23.07
C GLY A 124 -10.12 4.73 -21.87
N ILE A 125 -9.21 4.96 -20.94
CA ILE A 125 -9.35 5.95 -19.87
C ILE A 125 -8.20 6.94 -20.10
N GLU A 126 -8.50 8.23 -20.09
CA GLU A 126 -7.49 9.30 -20.18
C GLU A 126 -6.65 9.42 -18.90
#